data_AF-W5SS06-F1
#
_entry.id   AF-W5SS06-F1
#
_cell.length_a   1.000
_cell.length_b   1.000
_cell.length_c   1.000
_cell.angle_alpha   90.00
_cell.angle_beta   90.00
_cell.angle_gamma   90.00
#
_symmetry.space_group_name_H-M   'P 1'
#
loop_
_entity.id
_entity.type
_entity.pdbx_description
1 polymer ?
#
loop_
_entity_poly.entity_id
_entity_poly.type
_entity_poly.pdbx_seq_one_letter_code
_entity_poly.pdbx_strand_id
1 'polypeptide(L)'
;DDLVRRSSSRNTARYGVKTVNAEFAESKQVYTYYVQEEIEIKEEDLVPSTDEESKAQAEIENVKRVLGDSEFHQLIEEARKLQTESKQLESDFYRIFSEFQTKLQEQRSISKSNSQTYRTKRQELIKLQNRFNEKRNQIDMFITQIDAGLNERSSAKSFFEQSQETLKEAITKRLKSKLPRNRYLLRRGDSDLVARQAQREAESALKQLESSSMKLIEAMGEKKNIEALIKEAKSYLSNLSR
;
A
#
# COMPACT_ATOMS: atom_id res chain seq x y z
N ASP A 1 -73.12 64.28 -27.85
CA ASP A 1 -74.07 63.81 -28.88
C ASP A 1 -73.76 62.35 -29.17
N ASP A 2 -74.64 61.38 -29.07
CA ASP A 2 -75.98 61.26 -28.51
C ASP A 2 -76.27 59.75 -28.64
N LEU A 3 -76.84 59.11 -27.61
CA LEU A 3 -78.18 58.50 -27.59
C LEU A 3 -78.47 57.58 -28.80
N VAL A 4 -79.03 56.37 -28.75
CA VAL A 4 -79.95 55.67 -27.83
C VAL A 4 -80.26 54.34 -28.55
N ARG A 5 -80.14 53.17 -27.90
CA ARG A 5 -81.24 52.38 -27.29
C ARG A 5 -82.29 51.81 -28.27
N ARG A 6 -82.45 50.46 -28.25
CA ARG A 6 -83.70 49.65 -28.09
C ARG A 6 -83.51 48.28 -28.75
N SER A 7 -83.35 47.17 -28.02
CA SER A 7 -84.33 46.39 -27.22
C SER A 7 -85.41 45.66 -28.04
N SER A 8 -85.34 44.33 -28.05
CA SER A 8 -86.53 43.47 -27.99
C SER A 8 -86.22 42.18 -27.24
N SER A 9 -86.91 42.04 -26.10
CA SER A 9 -86.96 40.87 -25.24
C SER A 9 -88.19 40.01 -25.60
N ARG A 10 -88.07 38.68 -25.43
CA ARG A 10 -89.07 37.74 -24.88
C ARG A 10 -88.36 36.38 -24.75
N ASN A 11 -88.00 35.92 -23.55
CA ASN A 11 -88.78 35.04 -22.65
C ASN A 11 -89.43 33.85 -23.39
N THR A 12 -89.35 32.57 -23.00
CA THR A 12 -88.86 31.82 -21.83
C THR A 12 -89.12 30.35 -22.17
N ALA A 13 -88.22 29.41 -21.85
CA ALA A 13 -88.61 28.04 -21.49
C ALA A 13 -87.45 27.36 -20.74
N ARG A 14 -87.63 27.22 -19.42
CA ARG A 14 -86.85 26.34 -18.55
C ARG A 14 -87.26 24.90 -18.84
N TYR A 15 -86.31 24.02 -19.13
CA TYR A 15 -86.42 22.61 -18.79
C TYR A 15 -85.09 22.15 -18.18
N GLY A 16 -85.18 21.64 -16.95
CA GLY A 16 -84.05 21.25 -16.12
C GLY A 16 -83.33 20.03 -16.69
N VAL A 17 -82.00 20.10 -16.73
CA VAL A 17 -81.15 18.95 -16.98
C VAL A 17 -81.09 18.14 -15.68
N LYS A 18 -81.78 17.01 -15.67
CA LYS A 18 -81.55 15.94 -14.70
C LYS A 18 -80.21 15.29 -14.99
N THR A 19 -79.29 15.35 -14.03
CA THR A 19 -78.32 14.28 -13.77
C THR A 19 -79.11 13.01 -13.42
N VAL A 20 -78.71 11.77 -13.69
CA VAL A 20 -77.48 11.04 -13.32
C VAL A 20 -77.53 9.67 -14.06
N ASN A 21 -76.37 9.00 -14.14
CA ASN A 21 -76.17 7.55 -14.39
C ASN A 21 -75.89 7.12 -15.83
N ALA A 22 -74.63 7.26 -16.23
CA ALA A 22 -73.97 6.27 -17.09
C ALA A 22 -72.79 5.71 -16.30
N GLU A 23 -72.91 4.45 -15.90
CA GLU A 23 -71.90 3.66 -15.21
C GLU A 23 -70.63 3.58 -16.06
N PHE A 24 -69.65 4.42 -15.79
CA PHE A 24 -68.27 4.11 -16.13
C PHE A 24 -67.71 3.26 -14.99
N ALA A 25 -67.70 1.95 -15.18
CA ALA A 25 -66.93 1.04 -14.35
C ALA A 25 -65.45 1.38 -14.53
N GLU A 26 -64.93 2.27 -13.67
CA GLU A 26 -63.51 2.50 -13.51
C GLU A 26 -62.88 1.18 -13.10
N SER A 27 -62.25 0.50 -14.06
CA SER A 27 -61.32 -0.58 -13.76
C SER A 27 -60.19 0.04 -12.93
N LYS A 28 -60.27 -0.09 -11.61
CA LYS A 28 -59.17 0.19 -10.69
C LYS A 28 -58.01 -0.68 -11.14
N GLN A 29 -57.08 -0.11 -11.92
CA GLN A 29 -55.76 -0.67 -12.10
C GLN A 29 -55.13 -0.72 -10.71
N VAL A 30 -55.16 -1.91 -10.12
CA VAL A 30 -54.42 -2.22 -8.90
C VAL A 30 -52.95 -2.16 -9.29
N TYR A 31 -52.33 -1.00 -9.11
CA TYR A 31 -50.87 -0.90 -9.10
C TYR A 31 -50.39 -1.69 -7.88
N THR A 32 -50.00 -2.94 -8.09
CA THR A 32 -49.24 -3.71 -7.12
C THR A 32 -47.90 -3.01 -6.93
N TYR A 33 -47.80 -2.19 -5.88
CA TYR A 33 -46.52 -1.76 -5.36
C TYR A 33 -45.79 -3.02 -4.90
N TYR A 34 -44.83 -3.50 -5.70
CA TYR A 34 -43.91 -4.52 -5.24
C TYR A 34 -43.17 -3.97 -4.01
N VAL A 35 -43.45 -4.54 -2.84
CA VAL A 35 -42.60 -4.37 -1.66
C VAL A 35 -41.21 -4.84 -2.07
N GLN A 36 -40.26 -3.91 -2.08
CA GLN A 36 -38.88 -4.20 -2.40
C GLN A 36 -38.23 -4.82 -1.17
N GLU A 37 -38.10 -6.14 -1.16
CA GLU A 37 -37.23 -6.81 -0.21
C GLU A 37 -35.79 -6.38 -0.50
N GLU A 38 -35.22 -5.62 0.43
CA GLU A 38 -33.83 -5.26 0.44
C GLU A 38 -33.04 -6.52 0.81
N ILE A 39 -32.50 -7.22 -0.19
CA ILE A 39 -31.69 -8.41 0.04
C ILE A 39 -30.37 -7.97 0.66
N GLU A 40 -30.21 -8.27 1.95
CA GLU A 40 -28.98 -8.09 2.70
C GLU A 40 -27.96 -9.14 2.23
N ILE A 41 -26.85 -8.69 1.64
CA ILE A 41 -25.72 -9.55 1.28
C ILE A 41 -24.89 -9.77 2.54
N LYS A 42 -24.75 -11.02 2.96
CA LYS A 42 -23.96 -11.41 4.14
C LYS A 42 -22.53 -11.74 3.73
N GLU A 43 -21.62 -11.78 4.72
CA GLU A 43 -20.21 -12.15 4.46
C GLU A 43 -20.08 -13.57 3.90
N GLU A 44 -20.95 -14.49 4.32
CA GLU A 44 -21.03 -15.87 3.82
C GLU A 44 -21.36 -15.94 2.32
N ASP A 45 -22.01 -14.92 1.76
CA ASP A 45 -22.36 -14.86 0.34
C ASP A 45 -21.15 -14.45 -0.55
N LEU A 46 -20.06 -13.95 0.05
CA LEU A 46 -18.90 -13.41 -0.64
C LEU A 46 -17.95 -14.50 -1.18
N VAL A 47 -18.52 -15.47 -1.89
CA VAL A 47 -17.78 -16.57 -2.49
C VAL A 47 -17.41 -16.24 -3.94
N PRO A 48 -16.10 -16.31 -4.31
CA PRO A 48 -15.66 -16.23 -5.70
C PRO A 48 -16.36 -17.28 -6.57
N SER A 49 -16.88 -16.87 -7.74
CA SER A 49 -17.57 -17.81 -8.64
C SER A 49 -17.32 -17.55 -10.13
N THR A 50 -16.74 -16.40 -10.50
CA THR A 50 -16.29 -16.15 -11.88
C THR A 50 -14.81 -16.47 -12.04
N ASP A 51 -14.37 -16.61 -13.30
CA ASP A 51 -12.96 -16.86 -13.61
C ASP A 51 -12.07 -15.71 -13.10
N GLU A 52 -12.49 -14.46 -13.28
CA GLU A 52 -11.77 -13.28 -12.79
C GLU A 52 -11.70 -13.23 -11.25
N GLU A 53 -12.80 -13.51 -10.55
CA GLU A 53 -12.81 -13.58 -9.08
C GLU A 53 -11.91 -14.70 -8.57
N SER A 54 -11.94 -15.86 -9.24
CA SER A 54 -11.11 -17.01 -8.88
C SER A 54 -9.62 -16.72 -9.09
N LYS A 55 -9.26 -16.02 -10.16
CA LYS A 55 -7.88 -15.57 -10.41
C LYS A 55 -7.41 -14.57 -9.36
N ALA A 56 -8.24 -13.58 -9.04
CA ALA A 56 -7.93 -12.62 -7.98
C ALA A 56 -7.74 -13.32 -6.62
N GLN A 57 -8.63 -14.24 -6.26
CA GLN A 57 -8.52 -15.03 -5.04
C GLN A 57 -7.22 -15.85 -5.03
N ALA A 58 -6.88 -16.52 -6.14
CA ALA A 58 -5.67 -17.31 -6.24
C ALA A 58 -4.39 -16.46 -6.01
N GLU A 59 -4.36 -15.24 -6.53
CA GLU A 59 -3.23 -14.33 -6.32
C GLU A 59 -3.15 -13.82 -4.88
N ILE A 60 -4.29 -13.52 -4.24
CA ILE A 60 -4.35 -13.17 -2.81
C ILE A 60 -3.82 -14.33 -1.95
N GLU A 61 -4.20 -15.58 -2.27
CA GLU A 61 -3.68 -16.76 -1.58
C GLU A 61 -2.17 -16.97 -1.85
N ASN A 62 -1.69 -16.60 -3.04
CA ASN A 62 -0.26 -16.60 -3.35
C ASN A 62 0.51 -15.65 -2.43
N VAL A 63 0.02 -14.42 -2.23
CA VAL A 63 0.61 -13.46 -1.28
C VAL A 63 0.65 -14.03 0.14
N LYS A 64 -0.47 -14.62 0.61
CA LYS A 64 -0.51 -15.28 1.93
C LYS A 64 0.51 -16.41 2.06
N ARG A 65 0.66 -17.23 1.02
CA ARG A 65 1.64 -18.33 1.02
C ARG A 65 3.08 -17.80 1.10
N VAL A 66 3.38 -16.70 0.42
CA VAL A 66 4.71 -16.07 0.46
C VAL A 66 5.00 -15.44 1.82
N LEU A 67 3.98 -14.85 2.45
CA LEU A 67 4.06 -14.41 3.84
C LEU A 67 4.27 -15.59 4.81
N GLY A 68 3.70 -16.76 4.50
CA GLY A 68 3.80 -17.95 5.33
C GLY A 68 3.16 -17.72 6.69
N ASP A 69 3.87 -18.06 7.76
CA ASP A 69 3.43 -17.80 9.14
C ASP A 69 3.71 -16.36 9.59
N SER A 70 4.41 -15.57 8.77
CA SER A 70 4.79 -14.20 9.09
C SER A 70 3.74 -13.21 8.62
N GLU A 71 3.23 -12.38 9.54
CA GLU A 71 2.34 -11.29 9.17
C GLU A 71 3.13 -10.06 8.66
N PHE A 72 2.50 -9.22 7.85
CA PHE A 72 3.09 -7.95 7.40
C PHE A 72 3.61 -7.09 8.56
N HIS A 73 2.92 -7.09 9.70
CA HIS A 73 3.37 -6.34 10.87
C HIS A 73 4.74 -6.82 11.36
N GLN A 74 4.96 -8.14 11.43
CA GLN A 74 6.24 -8.72 11.84
C GLN A 74 7.35 -8.32 10.86
N LEU A 75 7.11 -8.46 9.56
CA LEU A 75 8.08 -8.06 8.53
C LEU A 75 8.42 -6.56 8.60
N ILE A 76 7.43 -5.70 8.86
CA ILE A 76 7.67 -4.26 8.98
C ILE A 76 8.50 -3.94 10.23
N GLU A 77 8.20 -4.58 11.37
CA GLU A 77 8.95 -4.38 12.61
C GLU A 77 10.40 -4.88 12.50
N GLU A 78 10.63 -6.03 11.85
CA GLU A 78 11.99 -6.50 11.56
C GLU A 78 12.79 -5.51 10.72
N ALA A 79 12.17 -4.93 9.69
CA ALA A 79 12.81 -3.92 8.85
C ALA A 79 13.10 -2.62 9.64
N ARG A 80 12.19 -2.19 10.53
CA ARG A 80 12.42 -1.04 11.45
C ARG A 80 13.55 -1.28 12.43
N LYS A 81 13.64 -2.50 12.98
CA LYS A 81 14.76 -2.89 13.84
C LYS A 81 16.07 -2.82 13.07
N LEU A 82 16.13 -3.39 11.87
CA LEU A 82 17.30 -3.33 11.01
C LEU A 82 17.69 -1.87 10.67
N GLN A 83 16.71 -1.01 10.38
CA GLN A 83 16.94 0.42 10.14
C GLN A 83 17.59 1.11 11.34
N THR A 84 17.08 0.85 12.55
CA THR A 84 17.61 1.43 13.79
C THR A 84 19.03 0.95 14.07
N GLU A 85 19.27 -0.35 13.94
CA GLU A 85 20.62 -0.93 14.10
C GLU A 85 21.61 -0.36 13.07
N SER A 86 21.15 -0.08 11.85
CA SER A 86 21.99 0.44 10.77
C SER A 86 22.38 1.90 10.98
N LYS A 87 21.47 2.73 11.52
CA LYS A 87 21.79 4.10 11.95
C LYS A 87 22.81 4.12 13.08
N GLN A 88 22.69 3.18 14.02
CA GLN A 88 23.68 3.05 15.09
C GLN A 88 25.05 2.62 14.51
N LEU A 89 25.05 1.69 13.55
CA LEU A 89 26.26 1.23 12.87
C LEU A 89 26.96 2.36 12.10
N GLU A 90 26.19 3.21 11.40
CA GLU A 90 26.67 4.40 10.70
C GLU A 90 27.39 5.37 11.65
N SER A 91 26.74 5.70 12.77
CA SER A 91 27.32 6.56 13.80
C SER A 91 28.64 5.98 14.33
N ASP A 92 28.65 4.68 14.64
CA ASP A 92 29.85 3.99 15.10
C ASP A 92 30.96 3.97 14.04
N PHE A 93 30.60 3.78 12.77
CA PHE A 93 31.54 3.82 11.66
C PHE A 93 32.23 5.18 11.56
N TYR A 94 31.45 6.27 11.50
CA TYR A 94 32.01 7.61 11.34
C TYR A 94 32.78 8.08 12.57
N ARG A 95 32.39 7.64 13.78
CA ARG A 95 33.15 7.86 15.00
C ARG A 95 34.53 7.21 14.92
N ILE A 96 34.59 5.91 14.63
CA ILE A 96 35.86 5.17 14.51
C ILE A 96 36.73 5.71 13.37
N PHE A 97 36.10 6.07 12.24
CA PHE A 97 36.81 6.71 11.13
C PHE A 97 37.47 8.03 11.53
N SER A 98 36.77 8.85 12.32
CA SER A 98 37.31 10.11 12.86
C SER A 98 38.45 9.86 13.85
N GLU A 99 38.34 8.86 14.72
CA GLU A 99 39.41 8.46 15.64
C GLU A 99 40.70 8.09 14.87
N PHE A 100 40.60 7.38 13.73
CA PHE A 100 41.75 7.12 12.88
C PHE A 100 42.37 8.38 12.28
N GLN A 101 41.56 9.34 11.83
CA GLN A 101 42.07 10.61 11.30
C GLN A 101 42.86 11.37 12.36
N THR A 102 42.33 11.45 13.59
CA THR A 102 43.03 12.07 14.72
C THR A 102 44.34 11.34 15.03
N LYS A 103 44.33 9.99 15.08
CA LYS A 103 45.56 9.21 15.33
C LYS A 103 46.63 9.37 14.25
N LEU A 104 46.25 9.48 12.98
CA LEU A 104 47.20 9.79 11.91
C LEU A 104 47.80 11.18 12.09
N GLN A 105 46.99 12.16 12.47
CA GLN A 105 47.44 13.52 12.68
C GLN A 105 48.40 13.60 13.87
N GLU A 106 48.07 12.96 15.00
CA GLU A 106 48.96 12.81 16.16
C GLU A 106 50.30 12.18 15.75
N GLN A 107 50.27 11.09 14.99
CA GLN A 107 51.48 10.43 14.53
C GLN A 107 52.33 11.33 13.62
N ARG A 108 51.74 12.12 12.72
CA ARG A 108 52.48 13.08 11.87
C ARG A 108 53.22 14.14 12.69
N SER A 109 52.64 14.58 13.81
CA SER A 109 53.24 15.57 14.70
C SER A 109 54.42 15.02 15.52
N ILE A 110 54.46 13.71 15.78
CA ILE A 110 55.51 13.04 16.59
C ILE A 110 56.77 12.69 15.74
N SER A 111 56.94 13.37 14.59
CA SER A 111 57.96 13.08 13.58
C SER A 111 59.42 13.29 14.05
N LYS A 112 59.97 12.35 14.85
CA LYS A 112 61.43 12.12 15.01
C LYS A 112 61.84 10.67 15.32
N SER A 113 60.93 9.74 15.64
CA SER A 113 61.30 8.34 15.94
C SER A 113 61.31 7.46 14.69
N ASN A 114 62.50 7.08 14.22
CA ASN A 114 62.71 6.18 13.08
C ASN A 114 62.51 4.68 13.42
N SER A 115 61.87 4.36 14.55
CA SER A 115 61.69 2.96 14.96
C SER A 115 60.84 2.18 13.95
N GLN A 116 61.25 0.95 13.67
CA GLN A 116 60.53 0.05 12.77
C GLN A 116 59.08 -0.17 13.24
N THR A 117 58.87 -0.30 14.55
CA THR A 117 57.56 -0.44 15.19
C THR A 117 56.62 0.72 14.86
N TYR A 118 57.12 1.96 14.89
CA TYR A 118 56.31 3.13 14.54
C TYR A 118 55.90 3.13 13.06
N ARG A 119 56.82 2.76 12.16
CA ARG A 119 56.53 2.65 10.72
C ARG A 119 55.44 1.62 10.43
N THR A 120 55.52 0.44 11.06
CA THR A 120 54.51 -0.62 10.91
C THR A 120 53.14 -0.16 11.41
N LYS A 121 53.06 0.39 12.64
CA LYS A 121 51.82 0.93 13.20
C LYS A 121 51.20 2.01 12.30
N ARG A 122 52.02 2.91 11.75
CA ARG A 122 51.54 3.94 10.83
C ARG A 122 50.98 3.34 9.52
N GLN A 123 51.66 2.34 8.96
CA GLN A 123 51.20 1.67 7.74
C GLN A 123 49.87 0.92 7.94
N GLU A 124 49.72 0.18 9.04
CA GLU A 124 48.47 -0.51 9.37
C GLU A 124 47.31 0.47 9.55
N LEU A 125 47.58 1.61 10.19
CA LEU A 125 46.57 2.65 10.41
C LEU A 125 46.12 3.30 9.10
N ILE A 126 47.04 3.53 8.14
CA ILE A 126 46.72 3.99 6.78
C ILE A 126 45.89 2.93 6.03
N LYS A 127 46.26 1.64 6.12
CA LYS A 127 45.52 0.55 5.46
C LYS A 127 44.08 0.47 5.97
N LEU A 128 43.87 0.55 7.27
CA LEU A 128 42.53 0.55 7.87
C LEU A 128 41.75 1.79 7.45
N GLN A 129 42.35 2.98 7.49
CA GLN A 129 41.70 4.20 7.02
C GLN A 129 41.23 4.09 5.57
N ASN A 130 42.06 3.53 4.68
CA ASN A 130 41.70 3.35 3.27
C ASN A 130 40.52 2.40 3.11
N ARG A 131 40.49 1.29 3.86
CA ARG A 131 39.33 0.37 3.86
C ARG A 131 38.04 1.04 4.35
N PHE A 132 38.12 1.91 5.36
CA PHE A 132 36.96 2.72 5.75
C PHE A 132 36.56 3.68 4.63
N ASN A 133 37.49 4.37 3.98
CA ASN A 133 37.18 5.24 2.86
C ASN A 133 36.47 4.49 1.72
N GLU A 134 36.90 3.27 1.40
CA GLU A 134 36.25 2.41 0.40
C GLU A 134 34.82 2.03 0.79
N LYS A 135 34.55 1.87 2.10
CA LYS A 135 33.24 1.46 2.62
C LYS A 135 32.26 2.60 2.89
N ARG A 136 32.68 3.87 2.79
CA ARG A 136 31.80 5.04 3.03
C ARG A 136 30.53 5.02 2.19
N ASN A 137 30.68 4.93 0.87
CA ASN A 137 29.53 4.93 -0.05
C ASN A 137 28.62 3.72 0.16
N GLN A 138 29.18 2.61 0.65
CA GLN A 138 28.41 1.40 0.90
C GLN A 138 27.48 1.56 2.09
N ILE A 139 27.88 2.33 3.11
CA ILE A 139 27.02 2.65 4.27
C ILE A 139 25.76 3.37 3.83
N ASP A 140 25.92 4.50 3.14
CA ASP A 140 24.80 5.32 2.69
C ASP A 140 23.89 4.51 1.75
N MET A 141 24.49 3.68 0.89
CA MET A 141 23.78 2.82 -0.04
C MET A 141 22.92 1.78 0.67
N PHE A 142 23.48 1.01 1.62
CA PHE A 142 22.71 -0.06 2.26
C PHE A 142 21.64 0.51 3.20
N ILE A 143 21.87 1.66 3.84
CA ILE A 143 20.83 2.37 4.61
C ILE A 143 19.68 2.78 3.70
N THR A 144 19.98 3.34 2.53
CA THR A 144 18.97 3.68 1.51
C THR A 144 18.20 2.44 1.06
N GLN A 145 18.87 1.29 0.88
CA GLN A 145 18.21 0.03 0.55
C GLN A 145 17.27 -0.44 1.67
N ILE A 146 17.65 -0.28 2.94
CA ILE A 146 16.78 -0.62 4.08
C ILE A 146 15.54 0.27 4.09
N ASP A 147 15.71 1.58 3.92
CA ASP A 147 14.60 2.53 3.88
C ASP A 147 13.65 2.23 2.72
N ALA A 148 14.21 1.94 1.54
CA ALA A 148 13.43 1.50 0.39
C ALA A 148 12.68 0.19 0.69
N GLY A 149 13.37 -0.82 1.23
CA GLY A 149 12.76 -2.12 1.58
C GLY A 149 11.62 -1.98 2.60
N LEU A 150 11.77 -1.11 3.60
CA LEU A 150 10.73 -0.81 4.59
C LEU A 150 9.49 -0.16 3.95
N ASN A 151 9.71 0.81 3.07
CA ASN A 151 8.63 1.47 2.33
C ASN A 151 7.89 0.50 1.40
N GLU A 152 8.63 -0.41 0.75
CA GLU A 152 8.05 -1.44 -0.12
C GLU A 152 7.23 -2.47 0.67
N ARG A 153 7.68 -2.90 1.86
CA ARG A 153 6.87 -3.74 2.78
C ARG A 153 5.57 -3.05 3.19
N SER A 154 5.64 -1.76 3.49
CA SER A 154 4.47 -0.96 3.86
C SER A 154 3.50 -0.81 2.68
N SER A 155 4.02 -0.59 1.48
CA SER A 155 3.23 -0.51 0.25
C SER A 155 2.59 -1.86 -0.09
N ALA A 156 3.35 -2.96 0.06
CA ALA A 156 2.86 -4.30 -0.16
C ALA A 156 1.67 -4.63 0.76
N LYS A 157 1.76 -4.26 2.04
CA LYS A 157 0.65 -4.39 2.98
C LYS A 157 -0.59 -3.66 2.48
N SER A 158 -0.44 -2.40 2.09
CA SER A 158 -1.56 -1.59 1.59
C SER A 158 -2.20 -2.19 0.33
N PHE A 159 -1.40 -2.65 -0.63
CA PHE A 159 -1.92 -3.29 -1.85
C PHE A 159 -2.62 -4.61 -1.54
N PHE A 160 -2.10 -5.39 -0.59
CA PHE A 160 -2.73 -6.63 -0.18
C PHE A 160 -4.10 -6.39 0.49
N GLU A 161 -4.19 -5.44 1.42
CA GLU A 161 -5.45 -5.05 2.05
C GLU A 161 -6.46 -4.55 1.00
N GLN A 162 -6.01 -3.69 0.07
CA GLN A 162 -6.83 -3.22 -1.06
C GLN A 162 -7.33 -4.38 -1.91
N SER A 163 -6.47 -5.34 -2.28
CA SER A 163 -6.88 -6.47 -3.12
C SER A 163 -8.02 -7.28 -2.51
N GLN A 164 -8.02 -7.46 -1.18
CA GLN A 164 -9.08 -8.17 -0.46
C GLN A 164 -10.39 -7.38 -0.47
N GLU A 165 -10.33 -6.07 -0.21
CA GLU A 165 -11.49 -5.19 -0.25
C GLU A 165 -12.08 -5.09 -1.65
N THR A 166 -11.25 -4.88 -2.66
CA THR A 166 -11.63 -4.80 -4.07
C THR A 166 -12.27 -6.10 -4.56
N LEU A 167 -11.77 -7.27 -4.12
CA LEU A 167 -12.39 -8.55 -4.45
C LEU A 167 -13.78 -8.69 -3.80
N LYS A 168 -13.93 -8.30 -2.53
CA LYS A 168 -15.25 -8.27 -1.86
C LYS A 168 -16.21 -7.33 -2.60
N GLU A 169 -15.74 -6.19 -3.08
CA GLU A 169 -16.54 -5.26 -3.89
C GLU A 169 -16.96 -5.89 -5.23
N ALA A 170 -16.05 -6.56 -5.95
CA ALA A 170 -16.35 -7.23 -7.20
C ALA A 170 -17.48 -8.27 -7.04
N ILE A 171 -17.36 -9.12 -6.02
CA ILE A 171 -18.34 -10.16 -5.70
C ILE A 171 -19.68 -9.50 -5.34
N THR A 172 -19.67 -8.47 -4.50
CA THR A 172 -20.88 -7.72 -4.11
C THR A 172 -21.57 -7.11 -5.32
N LYS A 173 -20.82 -6.47 -6.24
CA LYS A 173 -21.36 -5.92 -7.49
C LYS A 173 -21.99 -7.00 -8.36
N ARG A 174 -21.34 -8.17 -8.48
CA ARG A 174 -21.90 -9.32 -9.20
C ARG A 174 -23.18 -9.83 -8.55
N LEU A 175 -23.23 -9.97 -7.23
CA LEU A 175 -24.44 -10.42 -6.53
C LEU A 175 -25.59 -9.43 -6.71
N LYS A 176 -25.32 -8.13 -6.59
CA LYS A 176 -26.30 -7.06 -6.83
C LYS A 176 -26.82 -7.02 -8.27
N SER A 177 -25.99 -7.35 -9.27
CA SER A 177 -26.42 -7.37 -10.68
C SER A 177 -27.36 -8.54 -11.01
N LYS A 178 -27.31 -9.63 -10.24
CA LYS A 178 -28.25 -10.76 -10.35
C LYS A 178 -29.65 -10.42 -9.81
N LEU A 179 -29.78 -9.37 -8.99
CA LEU A 179 -31.07 -8.95 -8.43
C LEU A 179 -32.04 -8.45 -9.53
N PRO A 180 -33.34 -8.82 -9.49
CA PRO A 180 -34.32 -8.45 -10.52
C PRO A 180 -34.39 -6.94 -10.79
N ARG A 181 -34.21 -6.12 -9.75
CA ARG A 181 -34.28 -4.65 -9.82
C ARG A 181 -33.12 -3.99 -10.58
N ASN A 182 -31.96 -4.63 -10.62
CA ASN A 182 -30.71 -4.05 -11.12
C ASN A 182 -30.21 -4.67 -12.42
N ARG A 183 -30.96 -5.64 -12.97
CA ARG A 183 -30.56 -6.42 -14.15
C ARG A 183 -30.26 -5.55 -15.38
N TYR A 184 -30.82 -4.35 -15.44
CA TYR A 184 -30.61 -3.37 -16.52
C TYR A 184 -29.58 -2.27 -16.19
N LEU A 185 -29.21 -2.08 -14.91
CA LEU A 185 -28.35 -0.98 -14.45
C LEU A 185 -26.91 -1.42 -14.13
N LEU A 186 -26.69 -2.69 -13.78
CA LEU A 186 -25.38 -3.22 -13.42
C LEU A 186 -24.95 -4.27 -14.45
N ARG A 187 -23.99 -3.92 -15.31
CA ARG A 187 -23.48 -4.84 -16.33
C ARG A 187 -22.41 -5.74 -15.70
N ARG A 188 -22.46 -7.05 -15.99
CA ARG A 188 -21.47 -8.05 -15.53
C ARG A 188 -20.01 -7.67 -15.84
N GLY A 189 -19.78 -6.91 -16.90
CA GLY A 189 -18.44 -6.40 -17.25
C GLY A 189 -17.83 -5.51 -16.16
N ASP A 190 -18.62 -4.81 -15.36
CA ASP A 190 -18.11 -3.91 -14.33
C ASP A 190 -17.57 -4.68 -13.12
N SER A 191 -18.20 -5.81 -12.73
CA SER A 191 -17.67 -6.66 -11.66
C SER A 191 -16.39 -7.38 -12.08
N ASP A 192 -16.32 -7.85 -13.32
CA ASP A 192 -15.14 -8.56 -13.83
C ASP A 192 -13.93 -7.62 -13.94
N LEU A 193 -14.15 -6.35 -14.30
CA LEU A 193 -13.12 -5.31 -14.28
C LEU A 193 -12.59 -5.05 -12.87
N VAL A 194 -13.48 -5.00 -11.87
CA VAL A 194 -13.09 -4.82 -10.46
C VAL A 194 -12.34 -6.05 -9.94
N ALA A 195 -12.75 -7.26 -10.29
CA ALA A 195 -12.01 -8.47 -9.93
C ALA A 195 -10.59 -8.49 -10.55
N ARG A 196 -10.44 -8.04 -11.80
CA ARG A 196 -9.11 -7.86 -12.43
C ARG A 196 -8.27 -6.80 -11.72
N GLN A 197 -8.90 -5.77 -11.17
CA GLN A 197 -8.19 -4.77 -10.37
C GLN A 197 -7.69 -5.37 -9.06
N ALA A 198 -8.51 -6.14 -8.36
CA ALA A 198 -8.10 -6.88 -7.16
C ALA A 198 -6.90 -7.81 -7.44
N GLN A 199 -6.93 -8.51 -8.58
CA GLN A 199 -5.78 -9.32 -9.01
C GLN A 199 -4.50 -8.49 -9.16
N ARG A 200 -4.55 -7.35 -9.87
CA ARG A 200 -3.37 -6.48 -10.08
C ARG A 200 -2.82 -5.90 -8.77
N GLU A 201 -3.70 -5.61 -7.82
CA GLU A 201 -3.33 -5.15 -6.49
C GLU A 201 -2.58 -6.25 -5.74
N ALA A 202 -3.07 -7.49 -5.77
CA ALA A 202 -2.37 -8.65 -5.19
C ALA A 202 -1.01 -8.90 -5.87
N GLU A 203 -0.94 -8.84 -7.21
CA GLU A 203 0.32 -8.94 -7.97
C GLU A 203 1.31 -7.82 -7.55
N SER A 204 0.80 -6.61 -7.36
CA SER A 204 1.60 -5.46 -6.91
C SER A 204 2.12 -5.69 -5.49
N ALA A 205 1.31 -6.22 -4.59
CA ALA A 205 1.73 -6.58 -3.24
C ALA A 205 2.88 -7.59 -3.26
N LEU A 206 2.75 -8.65 -4.07
CA LEU A 206 3.77 -9.67 -4.20
C LEU A 206 5.09 -9.11 -4.74
N LYS A 207 5.02 -8.33 -5.82
CA LYS A 207 6.21 -7.70 -6.43
C LYS A 207 6.96 -6.80 -5.44
N GLN A 208 6.23 -6.07 -4.61
CA GLN A 208 6.81 -5.22 -3.58
C GLN A 208 7.46 -6.05 -2.45
N LEU A 209 6.85 -7.17 -2.05
CA LEU A 209 7.45 -8.10 -1.08
C LEU A 209 8.76 -8.69 -1.59
N GLU A 210 8.79 -9.14 -2.84
CA GLU A 210 9.98 -9.73 -3.47
C GLU A 210 11.11 -8.70 -3.56
N SER A 211 10.82 -7.51 -4.10
CA SER A 211 11.78 -6.40 -4.19
C SER A 211 12.34 -6.02 -2.82
N SER A 212 11.45 -5.85 -1.83
CA SER A 212 11.83 -5.50 -0.46
C SER A 212 12.76 -6.56 0.14
N SER A 213 12.43 -7.83 -0.05
CA SER A 213 13.21 -8.95 0.49
C SER A 213 14.62 -8.98 -0.07
N MET A 214 14.78 -8.78 -1.39
CA MET A 214 16.09 -8.68 -2.03
C MET A 214 16.91 -7.54 -1.44
N LYS A 215 16.34 -6.33 -1.36
CA LYS A 215 17.03 -5.15 -0.82
C LYS A 215 17.46 -5.33 0.63
N LEU A 216 16.61 -5.91 1.47
CA LEU A 216 16.92 -6.11 2.88
C LEU A 216 17.97 -7.20 3.08
N ILE A 217 17.94 -8.27 2.28
CA ILE A 217 18.98 -9.32 2.33
C ILE A 217 20.34 -8.77 1.91
N GLU A 218 20.40 -8.01 0.81
CA GLU A 218 21.63 -7.33 0.37
C GLU A 218 22.18 -6.41 1.45
N ALA A 219 21.30 -5.57 2.01
CA ALA A 219 21.68 -4.64 3.07
C ALA A 219 22.17 -5.35 4.34
N MET A 220 21.55 -6.46 4.74
CA MET A 220 22.02 -7.29 5.85
C MET A 220 23.41 -7.87 5.59
N GLY A 221 23.73 -8.23 4.35
CA GLY A 221 25.06 -8.67 3.94
C GLY A 221 26.11 -7.59 4.15
N GLU A 222 25.86 -6.38 3.65
CA GLU A 222 26.80 -5.26 3.80
C GLU A 222 26.95 -4.79 5.24
N LYS A 223 25.85 -4.76 6.00
CA LYS A 223 25.87 -4.46 7.43
C LYS A 223 26.90 -5.33 8.16
N LYS A 224 26.89 -6.65 7.93
CA LYS A 224 27.85 -7.59 8.56
C LYS A 224 29.30 -7.30 8.15
N ASN A 225 29.54 -6.94 6.89
CA ASN A 225 30.88 -6.58 6.41
C ASN A 225 31.43 -5.35 7.14
N ILE A 226 30.58 -4.34 7.35
CA ILE A 226 30.94 -3.09 8.03
C ILE A 226 31.13 -3.32 9.54
N GLU A 227 30.27 -4.11 10.17
CA GLU A 227 30.44 -4.52 11.58
C GLU A 227 31.79 -5.20 11.82
N ALA A 228 32.21 -6.09 10.92
CA ALA A 228 33.51 -6.76 11.00
C ALA A 228 34.67 -5.76 10.91
N LEU A 229 34.60 -4.81 9.97
CA LEU A 229 35.61 -3.76 9.81
C LEU A 229 35.69 -2.85 11.05
N ILE A 230 34.55 -2.46 11.62
CA ILE A 230 34.50 -1.67 12.86
C ILE A 230 35.12 -2.44 14.03
N LYS A 231 34.85 -3.75 14.16
CA LYS A 231 35.41 -4.57 15.23
C LYS A 231 36.93 -4.70 15.11
N GLU A 232 37.44 -4.94 13.90
CA GLU A 232 38.87 -4.96 13.60
C GLU A 232 39.53 -3.63 13.99
N ALA A 233 38.93 -2.52 13.58
CA ALA A 233 39.41 -1.17 13.89
C ALA A 233 39.42 -0.85 15.38
N LYS A 234 38.34 -1.17 16.11
CA LYS A 234 38.26 -0.98 17.56
C LYS A 234 39.38 -1.74 18.28
N SER A 235 39.63 -2.99 17.87
CA SER A 235 40.72 -3.79 18.42
C SER A 235 42.08 -3.15 18.15
N TYR A 236 42.32 -2.68 16.93
CA TYR A 236 43.57 -2.04 16.55
C TYR A 236 43.81 -0.73 17.32
N LEU A 237 42.81 0.15 17.41
CA LEU A 237 42.90 1.41 18.14
C LEU A 237 43.16 1.20 19.64
N SER A 238 42.54 0.20 20.25
CA SER A 238 42.77 -0.14 21.67
C SER A 238 44.19 -0.68 21.93
N ASN A 239 44.82 -1.32 20.94
CA ASN A 239 46.21 -1.76 21.04
C ASN A 239 47.21 -0.62 20.81
N LEU A 240 46.78 0.46 20.16
CA LEU A 240 47.61 1.62 19.89
C LEU A 240 47.71 2.58 21.09
N SER A 241 46.70 2.59 21.96
CA SER A 241 46.65 3.39 23.19
C SER A 241 47.35 2.76 24.40
N ARG A 242 47.75 1.48 24.29
CA ARG A 242 48.62 0.79 25.26
C ARG A 242 50.09 0.96 24.89
#